data_AF-A0A200QDU6-F1
#
_entry.id   AF-A0A200QDU6-F1
#
_cell.length_a   1.000
_cell.length_b   1.000
_cell.length_c   1.000
_cell.angle_alpha   90.00
_cell.angle_beta   90.00
_cell.angle_gamma   90.00
#
_symmetry.space_group_name_H-M   'P 1'
#
loop_
_entity.id
_entity.type
_entity.pdbx_description
1 polymer ?
#
loop_
_entity_poly.entity_id
_entity_poly.type
_entity_poly.pdbx_seq_one_letter_code
_entity_poly.pdbx_strand_id
1 'polypeptide(L)'
;MGKMNLFCSFMVAFLVLSSLALAKKSGDVTELQIGVKYKPKSCDIQARKGDRIKVHYRGSLTDGTVFDSSFERGDPIEFELGSGQVIKGWDQGLLSMCVGEKRKLKIPAKLGYGAQGSPPTIPGGATLIFETELVAVNGKPSGGGGETADEDNDDL
;
A
#
# COMPACT_ATOMS: atom_id res chain seq x y z
N MET A 1 80.19 -25.02 -8.85
CA MET A 1 79.59 -24.99 -7.48
C MET A 1 79.09 -23.57 -7.24
N GLY A 2 77.81 -23.24 -7.10
CA GLY A 2 76.58 -24.03 -7.12
C GLY A 2 75.32 -23.14 -7.11
N LYS A 3 74.20 -23.81 -7.47
CA LYS A 3 72.79 -23.60 -7.10
C LYS A 3 72.01 -22.38 -7.65
N MET A 4 71.17 -22.72 -8.64
CA MET A 4 69.97 -22.04 -9.13
C MET A 4 68.78 -22.38 -8.20
N ASN A 5 67.92 -21.40 -7.86
CA ASN A 5 66.58 -21.54 -7.22
C ASN A 5 65.81 -20.21 -7.47
N LEU A 6 64.86 -20.08 -8.39
CA LEU A 6 63.44 -20.52 -8.35
C LEU A 6 62.67 -20.05 -7.10
N PHE A 7 61.93 -18.93 -7.22
CA PHE A 7 60.78 -18.62 -6.37
C PHE A 7 59.66 -17.94 -7.17
N CYS A 8 58.57 -18.71 -7.35
CA CYS A 8 57.15 -18.35 -7.46
C CYS A 8 56.82 -16.88 -7.78
N SER A 9 56.32 -16.52 -8.97
CA SER A 9 54.91 -16.73 -9.39
C SER A 9 53.97 -17.05 -8.23
N PHE A 10 53.33 -16.03 -7.64
CA PHE A 10 51.94 -16.03 -7.16
C PHE A 10 51.63 -14.70 -6.44
N MET A 11 50.37 -14.27 -6.50
CA MET A 11 49.76 -13.14 -5.78
C MET A 11 50.09 -11.73 -6.29
N VAL A 12 49.30 -11.24 -7.26
CA VAL A 12 48.23 -10.30 -6.93
C VAL A 12 47.06 -10.59 -7.88
N ALA A 13 46.28 -11.62 -7.57
CA ALA A 13 44.90 -11.64 -8.01
C ALA A 13 44.23 -10.47 -7.27
N PHE A 14 44.15 -9.31 -7.91
CA PHE A 14 43.24 -8.25 -7.47
C PHE A 14 41.85 -8.85 -7.58
N LEU A 15 41.38 -9.41 -6.47
CA LEU A 15 40.00 -9.73 -6.22
C LEU A 15 39.23 -8.43 -6.48
N VAL A 16 38.66 -8.31 -7.68
CA VAL A 16 37.56 -7.40 -7.92
C VAL A 16 36.44 -7.95 -7.03
N LEU A 17 36.42 -7.52 -5.77
CA LEU A 17 35.25 -7.61 -4.93
C LEU A 17 34.18 -6.85 -5.69
N SER A 18 33.39 -7.60 -6.48
CA SER A 18 32.18 -7.11 -7.10
C SER A 18 31.27 -6.68 -5.96
N SER A 19 31.36 -5.41 -5.61
CA SER A 19 30.39 -4.75 -4.76
C SER A 19 29.07 -4.81 -5.52
N LEU A 20 28.23 -5.79 -5.19
CA LEU A 20 26.81 -5.74 -5.47
C LEU A 20 26.24 -4.56 -4.68
N ALA A 21 26.48 -3.35 -5.18
CA ALA A 21 25.77 -2.18 -4.74
C ALA A 21 24.33 -2.39 -5.16
N LEU A 22 23.49 -2.82 -4.22
CA LEU A 22 22.06 -2.88 -4.39
C LEU A 22 21.61 -1.43 -4.59
N ALA A 23 21.51 -0.99 -5.85
CA ALA A 23 20.97 0.31 -6.20
C ALA A 23 19.51 0.31 -5.76
N LYS A 24 19.24 0.85 -4.57
CA LYS A 24 17.89 1.05 -4.04
C LYS A 24 17.12 1.82 -5.11
N LYS A 25 16.15 1.16 -5.76
CA LYS A 25 15.34 1.77 -6.81
C LYS A 25 14.70 3.03 -6.22
N SER A 26 14.94 4.18 -6.85
CA SER A 26 14.40 5.47 -6.41
C SER A 26 12.88 5.37 -6.38
N GLY A 27 12.30 5.18 -5.20
CA GLY A 27 10.89 4.82 -5.06
C GLY A 27 10.60 3.94 -3.86
N ASP A 28 11.53 3.07 -3.45
CA ASP A 28 11.25 2.11 -2.39
C ASP A 28 11.31 2.71 -0.97
N VAL A 29 10.31 2.37 -0.15
CA VAL A 29 10.27 2.75 1.28
C VAL A 29 10.46 1.54 2.17
N THR A 30 10.93 1.77 3.40
CA THR A 30 11.11 0.71 4.41
C THR A 30 9.98 0.67 5.42
N GLU A 31 9.27 1.78 5.60
CA GLU A 31 8.12 1.92 6.51
C GLU A 31 6.90 2.44 5.75
N LEU A 32 5.73 2.19 6.32
CA LEU A 32 4.47 2.74 5.82
C LEU A 32 4.53 4.28 5.89
N GLN A 33 4.23 4.94 4.78
CA GLN A 33 4.04 6.39 4.75
C GLN A 33 2.58 6.70 4.43
N ILE A 34 1.98 7.57 5.24
CA ILE A 34 0.57 7.97 5.13
C ILE A 34 0.52 9.45 4.82
N GLY A 35 0.03 9.82 3.64
CA GLY A 35 -0.21 11.21 3.26
C GLY A 35 -1.70 11.50 3.16
N VAL A 36 -2.24 12.39 3.98
CA VAL A 36 -3.61 12.88 3.83
C VAL A 36 -3.68 13.80 2.62
N LYS A 37 -4.56 13.49 1.66
CA LYS A 37 -4.74 14.26 0.41
C LYS A 37 -5.95 15.18 0.47
N TYR A 38 -6.99 14.75 1.17
CA TYR A 38 -8.16 15.55 1.45
C TYR A 38 -8.72 15.10 2.78
N LYS A 39 -9.17 16.04 3.60
CA LYS A 39 -9.86 15.77 4.86
C LYS A 39 -11.17 16.56 4.89
N PRO A 40 -12.32 15.93 5.18
CA PRO A 40 -13.58 16.64 5.30
C PRO A 40 -13.52 17.67 6.44
N LYS A 41 -14.40 18.67 6.37
CA LYS A 41 -14.48 19.76 7.37
C LYS A 41 -14.84 19.22 8.76
N SER A 42 -15.80 18.30 8.82
CA SER A 42 -16.16 17.55 10.02
C SER A 42 -15.71 16.10 9.90
N CYS A 43 -15.49 15.46 11.04
CA CYS A 43 -15.08 14.05 11.14
C CYS A 43 -16.08 13.30 12.03
N ASP A 44 -17.36 13.38 11.66
CA ASP A 44 -18.45 12.86 12.49
C ASP A 44 -18.45 11.33 12.54
N ILE A 45 -17.97 10.71 11.46
CA ILE A 45 -17.80 9.27 11.35
C ILE A 45 -16.33 8.98 11.05
N GLN A 46 -15.71 8.20 11.92
CA GLN A 46 -14.29 7.88 11.86
C GLN A 46 -14.08 6.38 11.94
N ALA A 47 -13.25 5.83 11.05
CA ALA A 47 -12.92 4.41 11.00
C ALA A 47 -12.05 3.97 12.19
N ARG A 48 -12.46 2.89 12.84
CA ARG A 48 -11.78 2.24 13.96
C ARG A 48 -11.55 0.77 13.66
N LYS A 49 -10.65 0.15 14.42
CA LYS A 49 -10.42 -1.28 14.34
C LYS A 49 -11.72 -2.04 14.64
N GLY A 50 -12.04 -3.02 13.80
CA GLY A 50 -13.27 -3.83 13.88
C GLY A 50 -14.45 -3.25 13.10
N ASP A 51 -14.37 -2.03 12.59
CA ASP A 51 -15.42 -1.49 11.74
C ASP A 51 -15.42 -2.17 10.37
N ARG A 52 -16.62 -2.34 9.80
CA ARG A 52 -16.80 -2.67 8.38
C ARG A 52 -16.66 -1.37 7.58
N ILE A 53 -15.66 -1.27 6.72
CA ILE A 53 -15.41 -0.04 5.95
C ILE A 53 -15.52 -0.30 4.44
N LYS A 54 -16.02 0.70 3.71
CA LYS A 54 -16.01 0.73 2.23
C LYS A 54 -14.98 1.73 1.75
N VAL A 55 -14.09 1.32 0.85
CA VAL A 55 -12.98 2.15 0.37
C VAL A 55 -12.90 2.11 -1.14
N HIS A 56 -12.88 3.28 -1.76
CA HIS A 56 -12.42 3.41 -3.14
C HIS A 56 -10.89 3.55 -3.16
N TYR A 57 -10.24 2.98 -4.17
CA TYR A 57 -8.80 3.02 -4.34
C TYR A 57 -8.33 2.93 -5.79
N ARG A 58 -7.10 3.41 -6.00
CA ARG A 58 -6.25 3.12 -7.16
C ARG A 58 -4.88 2.66 -6.66
N GLY A 59 -4.48 1.45 -7.04
CA GLY A 59 -3.20 0.83 -6.70
C GLY A 59 -2.22 0.86 -7.86
N SER A 60 -1.00 1.36 -7.63
CA SER A 60 0.06 1.41 -8.63
C SER A 60 1.45 1.09 -8.06
N LEU A 61 2.36 0.67 -8.93
CA LEU A 61 3.77 0.52 -8.64
C LEU A 61 4.46 1.89 -8.62
N THR A 62 5.69 1.97 -8.12
CA THR A 62 6.45 3.23 -8.02
C THR A 62 6.79 3.85 -9.38
N ASP A 63 6.73 3.09 -10.46
CA ASP A 63 6.89 3.59 -11.84
C ASP A 63 5.57 4.11 -12.45
N GLY A 64 4.46 4.05 -11.69
CA GLY A 64 3.15 4.51 -12.13
C GLY A 64 2.28 3.43 -12.77
N THR A 65 2.80 2.22 -13.00
CA THR A 65 2.01 1.10 -13.54
C THR A 65 0.88 0.76 -12.58
N VAL A 66 -0.36 0.90 -13.05
CA VAL A 66 -1.56 0.61 -12.26
C VAL A 66 -1.82 -0.88 -12.34
N PHE A 67 -1.98 -1.53 -11.20
CA PHE A 67 -2.26 -2.96 -11.12
C PHE A 67 -3.73 -3.24 -10.75
N ASP A 68 -4.39 -2.29 -10.09
CA ASP A 68 -5.79 -2.44 -9.68
C ASP A 68 -6.45 -1.08 -9.37
N SER A 69 -7.77 -0.96 -9.61
CA SER A 69 -8.54 0.26 -9.38
C SER A 69 -10.02 -0.06 -9.16
N SER A 70 -10.57 0.30 -8.00
CA SER A 70 -12.02 0.20 -7.76
C SER A 70 -12.81 1.24 -8.56
N PHE A 71 -12.20 2.40 -8.85
CA PHE A 71 -12.87 3.46 -9.60
C PHE A 71 -13.22 3.03 -11.03
N GLU A 72 -12.37 2.19 -11.63
CA GLU A 72 -12.60 1.65 -12.98
C GLU A 72 -13.71 0.59 -12.99
N ARG A 73 -13.93 -0.10 -11.86
CA ARG A 73 -15.04 -1.06 -11.69
C ARG A 73 -16.35 -0.40 -11.24
N GLY A 74 -16.29 0.81 -10.69
CA GLY A 74 -17.44 1.50 -10.10
C GLY A 74 -17.88 0.94 -8.74
N ASP A 75 -17.15 0.01 -8.13
CA ASP A 75 -17.54 -0.66 -6.88
C ASP A 75 -16.40 -0.59 -5.83
N PRO A 76 -16.61 0.10 -4.69
CA PRO A 76 -15.66 0.13 -3.57
C PRO A 76 -15.44 -1.27 -2.98
N ILE A 77 -14.25 -1.51 -2.42
CA ILE A 77 -14.02 -2.74 -1.65
C ILE A 77 -14.54 -2.57 -0.22
N GLU A 78 -15.18 -3.62 0.32
CA GLU A 78 -15.66 -3.68 1.69
C GLU A 78 -14.93 -4.76 2.50
N PHE A 79 -14.45 -4.41 3.69
CA PHE A 79 -13.74 -5.34 4.59
C PHE A 79 -13.78 -4.85 6.04
N GLU A 80 -13.37 -5.71 6.97
CA GLU A 80 -13.26 -5.37 8.40
C GLU A 80 -11.87 -4.82 8.72
N LEU A 81 -11.80 -3.58 9.18
CA LEU A 81 -10.54 -2.87 9.37
C LEU A 81 -9.72 -3.44 10.54
N GLY A 82 -8.46 -3.80 10.28
CA GLY A 82 -7.53 -4.27 11.30
C GLY A 82 -7.73 -5.73 11.70
N SER A 83 -8.44 -6.50 10.87
CA SER A 83 -8.72 -7.94 11.06
C SER A 83 -7.76 -8.85 10.29
N GLY A 84 -6.89 -8.31 9.43
CA GLY A 84 -6.02 -9.08 8.54
C GLY A 84 -6.70 -9.58 7.26
N GLN A 85 -7.90 -9.08 6.92
CA GLN A 85 -8.60 -9.40 5.65
C GLN A 85 -7.92 -8.79 4.42
N VAL A 86 -7.13 -7.73 4.61
CA VAL A 86 -6.36 -7.04 3.56
C VAL A 86 -4.88 -6.96 3.94
N ILE A 87 -4.05 -6.43 3.04
CA ILE A 87 -2.62 -6.24 3.33
C ILE A 87 -2.41 -5.36 4.58
N LYS A 88 -1.37 -5.65 5.36
CA LYS A 88 -1.10 -4.97 6.64
C LYS A 88 -0.98 -3.45 6.52
N GLY A 89 -0.49 -2.96 5.38
CA GLY A 89 -0.38 -1.53 5.11
C GLY A 89 -1.74 -0.82 5.02
N TRP A 90 -2.80 -1.51 4.61
CA TRP A 90 -4.17 -0.99 4.63
C TRP A 90 -4.75 -1.03 6.04
N ASP A 91 -4.61 -2.16 6.74
CA ASP A 91 -5.04 -2.32 8.13
C ASP A 91 -4.47 -1.23 9.05
N GLN A 92 -3.24 -0.78 8.79
CA GLN A 92 -2.59 0.30 9.51
C GLN A 92 -2.91 1.68 8.92
N GLY A 93 -2.85 1.81 7.59
CA GLY A 93 -2.90 3.09 6.88
C GLY A 93 -4.28 3.76 6.85
N LEU A 94 -5.35 2.99 7.06
CA LEU A 94 -6.73 3.45 6.97
C LEU A 94 -7.38 3.72 8.34
N LEU A 95 -6.69 3.37 9.44
CA LEU A 95 -7.16 3.70 10.78
C LEU A 95 -7.34 5.21 10.94
N SER A 96 -8.38 5.59 11.70
CA SER A 96 -8.68 6.98 12.04
C SER A 96 -9.01 7.87 10.84
N MET A 97 -9.30 7.31 9.66
CA MET A 97 -9.85 8.08 8.54
C MET A 97 -11.26 8.57 8.86
N CYS A 98 -11.55 9.82 8.50
CA CYS A 98 -12.91 10.33 8.47
C CYS A 98 -13.62 9.85 7.20
N VAL A 99 -14.91 9.56 7.25
CA VAL A 99 -15.65 9.24 6.02
C VAL A 99 -15.59 10.44 5.06
N GLY A 100 -15.25 10.20 3.80
CA GLY A 100 -14.91 11.20 2.78
C GLY A 100 -13.43 11.61 2.75
N GLU A 101 -12.60 11.20 3.70
CA GLU A 101 -11.15 11.47 3.69
C GLU A 101 -10.47 10.71 2.55
N LYS A 102 -9.48 11.36 1.92
CA LYS A 102 -8.62 10.74 0.91
C LYS A 102 -7.19 10.65 1.38
N ARG A 103 -6.55 9.49 1.21
CA ARG A 103 -5.15 9.27 1.59
C ARG A 103 -4.35 8.69 0.44
N LYS A 104 -3.06 9.05 0.41
CA LYS A 104 -2.03 8.36 -0.36
C LYS A 104 -1.18 7.53 0.59
N LEU A 105 -1.25 6.22 0.45
CA LEU A 105 -0.44 5.27 1.19
C LEU A 105 0.74 4.84 0.32
N LYS A 106 1.94 4.83 0.90
CA LYS A 106 3.13 4.23 0.29
C LYS A 106 3.58 3.08 1.16
N ILE A 107 3.37 1.87 0.67
CA ILE A 107 3.40 0.65 1.46
C ILE A 107 4.67 -0.15 1.10
N PRO A 108 5.59 -0.38 2.05
CA PRO A 108 6.75 -1.22 1.79
C PRO A 108 6.32 -2.67 1.55
N ALA A 109 7.10 -3.44 0.79
CA ALA A 109 6.79 -4.83 0.46
C ALA A 109 6.41 -5.69 1.68
N LYS A 110 7.10 -5.50 2.82
CA LYS A 110 6.84 -6.23 4.09
C LYS A 110 5.43 -6.02 4.66
N LEU A 111 4.74 -4.95 4.26
CA LEU A 111 3.35 -4.63 4.62
C LEU A 111 2.38 -4.78 3.44
N GLY A 112 2.88 -5.21 2.27
CA GLY A 112 2.13 -5.55 1.07
C GLY A 112 2.28 -7.04 0.75
N TYR A 113 2.78 -7.35 -0.44
CA TYR A 113 2.90 -8.72 -0.96
C TYR A 113 4.27 -9.39 -0.72
N GLY A 114 5.13 -8.79 0.10
CA GLY A 114 6.40 -9.40 0.51
C GLY A 114 7.39 -9.64 -0.63
N ALA A 115 8.30 -10.59 -0.41
CA ALA A 115 9.34 -10.96 -1.39
C ALA A 115 8.77 -11.76 -2.58
N GLN A 116 7.60 -12.36 -2.41
CA GLN A 116 6.92 -13.18 -3.41
C GLN A 116 6.15 -12.32 -4.43
N GLY A 117 5.64 -11.18 -3.99
CA GLY A 117 4.78 -10.33 -4.83
C GLY A 117 3.40 -10.98 -5.06
N SER A 118 2.71 -10.52 -6.10
CA SER A 118 1.48 -11.11 -6.61
C SER A 118 1.58 -11.19 -8.14
N PRO A 119 2.24 -12.22 -8.69
CA PRO A 119 2.42 -12.36 -10.13
C PRO A 119 1.08 -12.47 -10.88
N PRO A 120 1.01 -11.99 -12.15
CA PRO A 120 2.11 -11.41 -12.93
C PRO A 120 2.30 -9.90 -12.72
N THR A 121 1.39 -9.22 -12.01
CA THR A 121 1.30 -7.75 -12.01
C THR A 121 2.15 -7.07 -10.93
N ILE A 122 2.32 -7.71 -9.77
CA ILE A 122 3.07 -7.13 -8.65
C ILE A 122 4.34 -7.97 -8.45
N PRO A 123 5.54 -7.43 -8.77
CA PRO A 123 6.78 -8.14 -8.57
C PRO A 123 7.10 -8.28 -7.07
N GLY A 124 7.91 -9.29 -6.76
CA GLY A 124 8.46 -9.47 -5.42
C GLY A 124 9.26 -8.26 -4.94
N GLY A 125 9.10 -7.90 -3.67
CA GLY A 125 9.81 -6.76 -3.07
C GLY A 125 9.28 -5.38 -3.47
N ALA A 126 8.17 -5.31 -4.20
CA ALA A 126 7.61 -4.04 -4.66
C ALA A 126 7.09 -3.16 -3.51
N THR A 127 7.43 -1.87 -3.56
CA THR A 127 6.69 -0.82 -2.87
C THR A 127 5.40 -0.51 -3.63
N LEU A 128 4.29 -0.43 -2.92
CA LEU A 128 2.97 -0.13 -3.49
C LEU A 128 2.55 1.30 -3.18
N ILE A 129 1.90 1.94 -4.14
CA ILE A 129 1.26 3.24 -3.99
C ILE A 129 -0.25 3.02 -4.05
N PHE A 130 -0.97 3.47 -3.04
CA PHE A 130 -2.43 3.49 -3.04
C PHE A 130 -2.93 4.90 -2.85
N GLU A 131 -3.84 5.33 -3.70
CA GLU A 131 -4.68 6.50 -3.47
C GLU A 131 -6.06 5.98 -3.08
N THR A 132 -6.55 6.38 -1.91
CA THR A 132 -7.70 5.80 -1.23
C THR A 132 -8.70 6.86 -0.82
N GLU A 133 -9.97 6.49 -0.74
CA GLU A 133 -11.08 7.31 -0.30
C GLU A 133 -12.01 6.46 0.58
N LEU A 134 -12.21 6.87 1.84
CA LEU A 134 -13.12 6.17 2.75
C LEU A 134 -14.55 6.57 2.42
N VAL A 135 -15.34 5.64 1.90
CA VAL A 135 -16.70 5.88 1.41
C VAL A 135 -17.73 5.72 2.52
N ALA A 136 -17.58 4.70 3.36
CA ALA A 136 -18.51 4.42 4.45
C ALA A 136 -17.86 3.65 5.61
N VAL A 137 -18.46 3.78 6.79
CA VAL A 137 -18.14 3.00 8.00
C VAL A 137 -19.43 2.44 8.57
N ASN A 138 -19.50 1.12 8.75
CA ASN A 138 -20.67 0.39 9.24
C ASN A 138 -21.96 0.78 8.52
N GLY A 139 -21.89 0.85 7.18
CA GLY A 139 -23.02 1.23 6.32
C GLY A 139 -23.34 2.73 6.25
N LYS A 140 -22.67 3.58 7.04
CA LYS A 140 -22.92 5.03 7.04
C LYS A 140 -21.98 5.77 6.09
N PRO A 141 -22.49 6.40 5.01
CA PRO A 141 -21.66 7.11 4.02
C PRO A 141 -21.27 8.52 4.46
N SER A 142 -20.45 9.21 3.67
CA SER A 142 -20.19 10.65 3.89
C SER A 142 -21.49 11.42 3.73
N GLY A 143 -21.86 12.24 4.71
CA GLY A 143 -23.13 13.00 4.78
C GLY A 143 -23.32 14.10 3.73
N GLY A 144 -22.96 13.85 2.47
CA GLY A 144 -23.23 14.71 1.32
C GLY A 144 -23.46 13.86 0.10
N GLY A 145 -24.70 13.40 -0.10
CA GLY A 145 -25.10 12.66 -1.31
C GLY A 145 -25.92 11.40 -1.08
N GLY A 146 -26.75 11.35 -0.03
CA GLY A 146 -27.84 10.39 0.07
C GLY A 146 -29.09 11.16 0.49
N GLU A 147 -29.88 11.58 -0.50
CA GLU A 147 -31.32 11.76 -0.29
C GLU A 147 -31.82 10.55 0.47
N THR A 148 -32.45 10.80 1.61
CA THR A 148 -33.33 9.84 2.25
C THR A 148 -34.36 9.45 1.20
N ALA A 149 -34.34 8.19 0.77
CA ALA A 149 -35.59 7.58 0.34
C ALA A 149 -36.47 7.62 1.59
N ASP A 150 -37.40 8.56 1.58
CA ASP A 150 -38.44 8.69 2.56
C ASP A 150 -39.22 7.35 2.57
N GLU A 151 -38.93 6.50 3.54
CA GLU A 151 -39.86 5.43 3.94
C GLU A 151 -40.97 6.09 4.75
N ASP A 152 -41.82 6.86 4.05
CA ASP A 152 -43.19 7.10 4.47
C ASP A 152 -43.92 5.75 4.33
N ASN A 153 -43.84 4.92 5.36
CA ASN A 153 -44.83 3.87 5.58
C ASN A 153 -45.86 4.47 6.53
N ASP A 154 -46.90 5.07 5.96
CA ASP A 154 -48.04 5.54 6.74
C ASP A 154 -48.80 4.33 7.30
N ASP A 155 -48.96 4.33 8.61
CA ASP A 155 -50.01 3.56 9.28
C ASP A 155 -51.36 4.05 8.75
N LEU A 156 -52.06 3.25 7.93
CA LEU A 156 -53.53 3.06 7.94
C LEU A 156 -53.94 1.69 7.35
#